data_AF-A0A2S1KRQ4-F1
#
_entry.id   AF-A0A2S1KRQ4-F1
#
_cell.length_a   1.000
_cell.length_b   1.000
_cell.length_c   1.000
_cell.angle_alpha   90.00
_cell.angle_beta   90.00
_cell.angle_gamma   90.00
#
_symmetry.space_group_name_H-M   'P 1'
#
loop_
_entity.id
_entity.type
_entity.pdbx_description
1 polymer ?
#
loop_
_entity_poly.entity_id
_entity_poly.type
_entity_poly.pdbx_seq_one_letter_code
_entity_poly.pdbx_strand_id
1 'polypeptide(L)'
;MSAFEIPWRDKKSSPFRMSPLTLNKYVEISGLTRGRPILNRHKAAIQYKIQPIVVEAITNGLEIEYPAQFRFEWYLKDKRTDLDNIAFMHKFVFDAFQKVSVQDKEFMPGDGLKFVASLSDVFAGIDKGNERVEITWQHVDSK
;
A
#
# COMPACT_ATOMS: atom_id res chain seq x y z
N MET A 1 -9.71 -1.54 15.59
CA MET A 1 -10.56 -1.68 14.40
C MET A 1 -9.71 -1.30 13.20
N SER A 2 -9.65 -2.14 12.18
CA SER A 2 -8.85 -1.94 10.97
C SER A 2 -9.51 -0.86 10.11
N ALA A 3 -8.75 0.12 9.60
CA ALA A 3 -9.34 1.26 8.88
C ALA A 3 -9.69 0.88 7.43
N PHE A 4 -8.89 0.02 6.79
CA PHE A 4 -9.31 -0.78 5.63
C PHE A 4 -8.31 -1.94 5.39
N GLU A 5 -8.74 -2.93 4.60
CA GLU A 5 -7.96 -4.12 4.25
C GLU A 5 -7.63 -4.13 2.76
N ILE A 6 -6.37 -4.37 2.40
CA ILE A 6 -5.96 -4.56 1.00
C ILE A 6 -5.58 -6.03 0.80
N PRO A 7 -6.41 -6.82 0.08
CA PRO A 7 -6.06 -8.20 -0.25
C PRO A 7 -4.94 -8.23 -1.29
N TRP A 8 -3.94 -9.09 -1.06
CA TRP A 8 -2.79 -9.23 -1.94
C TRP A 8 -3.01 -10.19 -3.09
N ARG A 9 -3.96 -11.10 -2.94
CA ARG A 9 -4.35 -12.05 -3.96
C ARG A 9 -5.83 -11.89 -4.27
N ASP A 10 -6.14 -11.76 -5.55
CA ASP A 10 -7.52 -11.89 -6.01
C ASP A 10 -8.05 -13.29 -5.67
N LYS A 11 -9.31 -13.36 -5.21
CA LYS A 11 -10.08 -14.61 -5.22
C LYS A 11 -9.96 -15.23 -6.62
N LYS A 12 -9.89 -16.57 -6.70
CA LYS A 12 -9.40 -17.44 -7.81
C LYS A 12 -9.83 -17.13 -9.28
N SER A 13 -10.56 -16.07 -9.58
CA SER A 13 -11.10 -15.69 -10.90
C SER A 13 -10.48 -14.45 -11.57
N SER A 14 -9.46 -13.80 -11.00
CA SER A 14 -8.77 -12.66 -11.67
C SER A 14 -7.51 -13.11 -12.41
N PRO A 15 -7.34 -12.77 -13.71
CA PRO A 15 -6.22 -13.23 -14.54
C PRO A 15 -4.86 -12.58 -14.17
N PHE A 16 -4.80 -11.69 -13.18
CA PHE A 16 -3.60 -10.91 -12.88
C PHE A 16 -3.05 -11.21 -11.47
N ARG A 17 -2.05 -12.09 -11.38
CA ARG A 17 -1.26 -12.27 -10.14
C ARG A 17 -0.54 -10.95 -9.84
N MET A 18 -0.79 -10.39 -8.66
CA MET A 18 0.17 -9.46 -8.05
C MET A 18 1.45 -10.27 -7.84
N SER A 19 2.41 -10.14 -8.75
CA SER A 19 3.79 -10.43 -8.41
C SER A 19 4.32 -9.12 -7.86
N PRO A 20 4.33 -8.92 -6.53
CA PRO A 20 4.85 -7.69 -5.96
C PRO A 20 6.25 -7.48 -6.54
N LEU A 21 6.46 -6.30 -7.11
CA LEU A 21 7.78 -5.92 -7.59
C LEU A 21 8.65 -5.80 -6.33
N THR A 22 9.43 -6.83 -6.05
CA THR A 22 10.36 -6.85 -4.92
C THR A 22 11.31 -5.67 -5.03
N LEU A 23 11.81 -5.19 -3.89
CA LEU A 23 12.76 -4.08 -3.85
C LEU A 23 13.95 -4.35 -4.78
N ASN A 24 14.50 -5.57 -4.71
CA ASN A 24 15.61 -6.00 -5.55
C ASN A 24 15.30 -5.88 -7.04
N LYS A 25 14.11 -6.32 -7.46
CA LYS A 25 13.69 -6.23 -8.87
C LYS A 25 13.38 -4.78 -9.28
N TYR A 26 12.87 -3.96 -8.36
CA TYR A 26 12.68 -2.53 -8.59
C TYR A 26 14.02 -1.84 -8.86
N VAL A 27 15.04 -2.11 -8.03
CA VAL A 27 16.39 -1.55 -8.17
C VAL A 27 17.02 -2.01 -9.49
N GLU A 28 16.96 -3.31 -9.80
CA GLU A 28 17.47 -3.87 -11.05
C GLU A 28 16.88 -3.17 -12.28
N ILE A 29 15.54 -3.10 -12.37
CA ILE A 29 14.87 -2.45 -13.50
C ILE A 29 15.21 -0.95 -13.54
N SER A 30 15.31 -0.29 -12.38
CA SER A 30 15.62 1.14 -12.32
C SER A 30 16.98 1.49 -12.94
N GLY A 31 17.94 0.57 -12.92
CA GLY A 31 19.27 0.75 -13.52
C GLY A 31 19.31 0.57 -15.05
N LEU A 32 18.23 0.12 -15.68
CA LEU A 32 18.17 -0.08 -17.14
C LEU A 32 17.92 1.24 -17.88
N THR A 33 18.54 1.39 -19.06
CA THR A 33 18.40 2.58 -19.95
C THR A 33 16.95 2.91 -20.34
N ARG A 34 16.03 1.93 -20.24
CA ARG A 34 14.56 2.12 -20.41
C ARG A 34 13.76 1.47 -19.27
N GLY A 35 14.31 1.46 -18.06
CA GLY A 35 13.66 0.94 -16.87
C GLY A 35 12.44 1.73 -16.41
N ARG A 36 12.52 3.07 -16.55
CA ARG A 36 11.49 3.98 -16.02
C ARG A 36 10.08 3.73 -16.58
N PRO A 37 9.87 3.56 -17.90
CA PRO A 37 8.56 3.19 -18.44
C PRO A 37 8.04 1.84 -17.91
N ILE A 38 8.93 0.86 -17.72
CA ILE A 38 8.58 -0.47 -17.20
C ILE A 38 8.09 -0.34 -15.75
N LEU A 39 8.83 0.38 -14.90
CA LEU A 39 8.44 0.65 -13.52
C LEU A 39 7.11 1.39 -13.43
N ASN A 40 6.89 2.39 -14.29
CA ASN A 40 5.64 3.15 -14.30
C ASN A 40 4.43 2.25 -14.63
N ARG A 41 4.57 1.31 -15.56
CA ARG A 41 3.51 0.32 -15.87
C ARG A 41 3.23 -0.59 -14.68
N HIS A 42 4.28 -1.11 -14.03
CA HIS A 42 4.13 -1.94 -12.83
C HIS A 42 3.42 -1.18 -11.70
N LYS A 43 3.84 0.06 -11.44
CA LYS A 43 3.20 0.93 -10.45
C LYS A 43 1.73 1.17 -10.78
N ALA A 44 1.43 1.51 -12.03
CA ALA A 44 0.05 1.76 -12.47
C ALA A 44 -0.84 0.53 -12.27
N ALA A 45 -0.33 -0.68 -12.56
CA ALA A 45 -1.07 -1.92 -12.37
C ALA A 45 -1.40 -2.21 -10.90
N ILE A 46 -0.46 -1.93 -9.98
CA ILE A 46 -0.69 -2.10 -8.53
C ILE A 46 -1.69 -1.04 -8.04
N GLN A 47 -1.49 0.22 -8.42
CA GLN A 47 -2.35 1.33 -8.03
C GLN A 47 -3.79 1.11 -8.48
N TYR A 48 -4.01 0.64 -9.70
CA TYR A 48 -5.34 0.34 -10.24
C TYR A 48 -6.15 -0.63 -9.36
N LYS A 49 -5.48 -1.55 -8.65
CA LYS A 49 -6.13 -2.48 -7.74
C LYS A 49 -6.44 -1.88 -6.36
N ILE A 50 -5.58 -1.00 -5.87
CA ILE A 50 -5.73 -0.39 -4.55
C ILE A 50 -6.76 0.75 -4.58
N GLN A 51 -6.78 1.53 -5.66
CA GLN A 51 -7.67 2.68 -5.83
C GLN A 51 -9.16 2.40 -5.52
N PRO A 52 -9.82 1.36 -6.06
CA PRO A 52 -11.23 1.12 -5.77
C PRO A 52 -11.52 0.84 -4.28
N ILE A 53 -10.60 0.14 -3.60
CA ILE A 53 -10.71 -0.14 -2.15
C ILE A 53 -10.66 1.17 -1.36
N VAL A 54 -9.74 2.04 -1.73
CA VAL A 54 -9.56 3.34 -1.07
C VAL A 54 -10.75 4.27 -1.36
N VAL A 55 -11.29 4.27 -2.58
CA VAL A 55 -12.50 5.04 -2.93
C VAL A 55 -13.69 4.58 -2.10
N GLU A 56 -13.88 3.26 -1.95
CA GLU A 56 -14.93 2.70 -1.11
C GLU A 56 -14.76 3.14 0.35
N ALA A 57 -13.54 3.06 0.88
CA ALA A 57 -13.23 3.51 2.23
C ALA A 57 -13.57 5.00 2.46
N ILE A 58 -13.17 5.89 1.55
CA ILE A 58 -13.48 7.33 1.65
C ILE A 58 -14.99 7.59 1.57
N THR A 59 -15.67 6.87 0.68
CA THR A 59 -17.13 7.00 0.52
C THR A 59 -17.86 6.57 1.80
N ASN A 60 -17.29 5.65 2.56
CA ASN A 60 -17.77 5.24 3.88
C ASN A 60 -17.42 6.23 5.02
N GLY A 61 -16.86 7.40 4.69
CA GLY A 61 -16.54 8.47 5.63
C GLY A 61 -15.16 8.34 6.28
N LEU A 62 -14.27 7.51 5.73
CA LEU A 62 -12.94 7.31 6.27
C LEU A 62 -12.02 8.47 5.85
N GLU A 63 -11.49 9.20 6.84
CA GLU A 63 -10.62 10.34 6.61
C GLU A 63 -9.30 10.20 7.38
N ILE A 64 -8.25 10.85 6.88
CA ILE A 64 -6.95 10.92 7.54
C ILE A 64 -6.74 12.33 8.08
N GLU A 65 -6.62 12.43 9.39
CA GLU A 65 -6.23 13.65 10.07
C GLU A 65 -4.70 13.70 10.20
N TYR A 66 -4.10 14.78 9.69
CA TYR A 66 -2.64 14.91 9.58
C TYR A 66 -2.03 15.84 10.64
N PRO A 67 -0.81 15.55 11.14
CA PRO A 67 0.03 14.41 10.80
C PRO A 67 -0.47 13.09 11.43
N ALA A 68 -0.25 11.98 10.75
CA ALA A 68 -0.75 10.66 11.14
C ALA A 68 0.38 9.63 11.31
N GLN A 69 0.20 8.75 12.29
CA GLN A 69 1.02 7.55 12.46
C GLN A 69 0.31 6.37 11.79
N PHE A 70 1.00 5.65 10.90
CA PHE A 70 0.43 4.51 10.19
C PHE A 70 0.98 3.19 10.74
N ARG A 71 0.08 2.20 10.85
CA ARG A 71 0.39 0.84 11.23
C ARG A 71 -0.11 -0.12 10.17
N PHE A 72 0.82 -0.94 9.67
CA PHE A 72 0.60 -1.94 8.63
C PHE A 72 0.70 -3.32 9.27
N GLU A 73 -0.41 -4.05 9.29
CA GLU A 73 -0.46 -5.42 9.77
C GLU A 73 -0.48 -6.39 8.59
N TRP A 74 0.64 -7.12 8.42
CA TRP A 74 0.88 -7.99 7.28
C TRP A 74 0.50 -9.44 7.59
N TYR A 75 -0.42 -9.98 6.79
CA TYR A 75 -0.79 -11.39 6.81
C TYR A 75 -0.25 -12.04 5.54
N LEU A 76 0.74 -12.93 5.70
CA LEU A 76 1.54 -13.47 4.60
C LEU A 76 1.07 -14.86 4.19
N LYS A 77 1.28 -15.25 2.94
CA LYS A 77 0.98 -16.61 2.49
C LYS A 77 1.91 -17.67 3.11
N ASP A 78 3.17 -17.33 3.27
CA ASP A 78 4.24 -18.17 3.81
C ASP A 78 5.41 -17.30 4.30
N LYS A 79 6.45 -17.92 4.89
CA LYS A 79 7.62 -17.22 5.44
C LYS A 79 8.74 -16.99 4.41
N ARG A 80 8.48 -17.12 3.11
CA ARG A 80 9.54 -17.08 2.08
C ARG A 80 9.86 -15.69 1.59
N THR A 81 8.93 -14.75 1.75
CA THR A 81 9.13 -13.36 1.33
C THR A 81 9.95 -12.64 2.38
N ASP A 82 11.04 -12.00 1.96
CA ASP A 82 11.86 -11.20 2.84
C ASP A 82 11.08 -9.99 3.40
N LEU A 83 11.33 -9.63 4.65
CA LEU A 83 10.59 -8.58 5.36
C LEU A 83 10.83 -7.19 4.77
N ASP A 84 12.01 -6.95 4.19
CA ASP A 84 12.36 -5.70 3.49
C ASP A 84 11.52 -5.52 2.22
N ASN A 85 11.28 -6.59 1.47
CA ASN A 85 10.41 -6.60 0.30
C ASN A 85 8.96 -6.31 0.69
N ILE A 86 8.52 -6.76 1.87
CA ILE A 86 7.19 -6.46 2.41
C ILE A 86 7.12 -5.00 2.84
N ALA A 87 8.07 -4.51 3.64
CA ALA A 87 8.10 -3.11 4.09
C ALA A 87 8.20 -2.12 2.91
N PHE A 88 8.89 -2.49 1.82
CA PHE A 88 8.94 -1.69 0.60
C PHE A 88 7.54 -1.44 -0.01
N MET A 89 6.57 -2.30 0.26
CA MET A 89 5.23 -2.16 -0.28
C MET A 89 4.49 -0.91 0.19
N HIS A 90 4.91 -0.29 1.31
CA HIS A 90 4.41 1.03 1.73
C HIS A 90 4.43 2.04 0.60
N LYS A 91 5.49 2.02 -0.21
CA LYS A 91 5.65 2.91 -1.35
C LYS A 91 4.49 2.80 -2.33
N PHE A 92 4.07 1.58 -2.66
CA PHE A 92 3.00 1.37 -3.63
C PHE A 92 1.63 1.72 -3.05
N VAL A 93 1.44 1.46 -1.77
CA VAL A 93 0.22 1.81 -1.04
C VAL A 93 0.05 3.33 -1.00
N PHE A 94 1.06 4.07 -0.55
CA PHE A 94 1.01 5.53 -0.49
C PHE A 94 0.98 6.18 -1.87
N ASP A 95 1.74 5.67 -2.85
CA ASP A 95 1.63 6.13 -4.24
C ASP A 95 0.19 5.93 -4.79
N ALA A 96 -0.58 4.95 -4.28
CA ALA A 96 -1.99 4.74 -4.65
C ALA A 96 -2.94 5.69 -3.90
N PHE A 97 -2.71 5.93 -2.61
CA PHE A 97 -3.52 6.86 -1.80
C PHE A 97 -3.48 8.28 -2.37
N GLN A 98 -2.30 8.73 -2.76
CA GLN A 98 -2.11 10.05 -3.39
C GLN A 98 -2.80 10.19 -4.75
N LYS A 99 -3.17 9.08 -5.40
CA LYS A 99 -3.91 9.10 -6.67
C LYS A 99 -5.42 9.08 -6.51
N VAL A 100 -5.92 8.85 -5.30
CA VAL A 100 -7.36 8.83 -5.05
C VAL A 100 -7.79 10.20 -4.55
N SER A 101 -8.71 10.81 -5.29
CA SER A 101 -9.45 11.99 -4.87
C SER A 101 -10.94 11.74 -5.06
N VAL A 102 -11.74 12.18 -4.09
CA VAL A 102 -13.20 12.08 -4.12
C VAL A 102 -13.74 13.46 -3.77
N GLN A 103 -14.61 14.02 -4.61
CA GLN A 103 -15.22 15.36 -4.41
C GLN A 103 -14.19 16.46 -4.10
N ASP A 104 -13.14 16.54 -4.92
CA ASP A 104 -12.03 17.51 -4.79
C ASP A 104 -11.21 17.39 -3.50
N LYS A 105 -11.44 16.36 -2.68
CA LYS A 105 -10.63 16.00 -1.53
C LYS A 105 -9.71 14.85 -1.88
N GLU A 106 -8.40 15.11 -1.85
CA GLU A 106 -7.38 14.07 -1.95
C GLU A 106 -7.38 13.22 -0.69
N PHE A 107 -7.26 11.90 -0.84
CA PHE A 107 -7.19 11.00 0.31
C PHE A 107 -5.91 11.24 1.12
N MET A 108 -4.80 11.42 0.41
CA MET A 108 -3.50 11.66 1.00
C MET A 108 -2.72 12.66 0.16
N PRO A 109 -2.47 13.89 0.64
CA PRO A 109 -1.75 14.90 -0.15
C PRO A 109 -0.26 14.59 -0.37
N GLY A 110 0.32 13.71 0.45
CA GLY A 110 1.71 13.29 0.33
C GLY A 110 2.16 12.35 1.44
N ASP A 111 3.32 11.71 1.26
CA ASP A 111 3.95 10.75 2.20
C ASP A 111 5.16 11.33 2.96
N GLY A 112 5.40 12.63 2.83
CA GLY A 112 6.45 13.33 3.58
C GLY A 112 6.12 13.50 5.06
N LEU A 113 7.13 13.90 5.86
CA LEU A 113 7.03 14.07 7.32
C LEU A 113 5.96 15.09 7.78
N LYS A 114 5.47 15.94 6.88
CA LYS A 114 4.32 16.83 7.13
C LYS A 114 3.03 16.06 7.37
N PHE A 115 2.90 14.89 6.74
CA PHE A 115 1.68 14.08 6.75
C PHE A 115 1.91 12.76 7.50
N VAL A 116 3.06 12.12 7.32
CA VAL A 116 3.38 10.83 7.92
C VAL A 116 4.36 11.04 9.09
N ALA A 117 3.85 10.95 10.32
CA ALA A 117 4.66 11.09 11.52
C ALA A 117 5.45 9.81 11.85
N SER A 118 4.88 8.63 11.59
CA SER A 118 5.57 7.35 11.76
C SER A 118 4.98 6.25 10.90
N LEU A 119 5.79 5.22 10.64
CA LEU A 119 5.43 3.98 9.97
C LEU A 119 5.80 2.81 10.86
N SER A 120 4.90 1.84 11.01
CA SER A 120 5.14 0.63 11.78
C SER A 120 4.64 -0.61 11.05
N ASP A 121 5.48 -1.63 11.00
CA ASP A 121 5.17 -2.94 10.42
C ASP A 121 4.92 -3.96 11.53
N VAL A 122 3.80 -4.66 11.44
CA VAL A 122 3.50 -5.83 12.27
C VAL A 122 3.30 -7.03 11.37
N PHE A 123 4.19 -8.01 11.46
CA PHE A 123 4.05 -9.28 10.73
C PHE A 123 3.13 -10.22 11.53
N ALA A 124 1.83 -10.05 11.35
CA ALA A 124 0.78 -10.67 12.15
C ALA A 124 0.76 -12.21 12.05
N GLY A 125 1.24 -12.77 10.95
CA GLY A 125 1.44 -14.22 10.81
C GLY A 125 1.18 -14.74 9.40
N ILE A 126 0.96 -16.06 9.31
CA ILE A 126 0.68 -16.74 8.04
C ILE A 126 -0.82 -16.92 7.89
N ASP A 127 -1.39 -16.32 6.83
CA ASP A 127 -2.75 -16.55 6.36
C ASP A 127 -2.71 -16.91 4.87
N LYS A 128 -2.57 -18.21 4.59
CA LYS A 128 -2.45 -18.72 3.22
C LYS A 128 -3.73 -18.51 2.40
N GLY A 129 -4.88 -18.45 3.06
CA GLY A 129 -6.20 -18.32 2.42
C GLY A 129 -6.57 -16.86 2.12
N ASN A 130 -6.09 -15.94 2.95
CA ASN A 130 -6.44 -14.52 2.91
C ASN A 130 -5.22 -13.62 3.17
N GLU A 131 -4.25 -13.68 2.26
CA GLU A 131 -3.07 -12.83 2.26
C GLU A 131 -3.47 -11.36 2.02
N ARG A 132 -3.18 -10.49 2.98
CA ARG A 132 -3.64 -9.09 2.99
C ARG A 132 -2.73 -8.21 3.85
N VAL A 133 -2.89 -6.91 3.72
CA VAL A 133 -2.47 -5.94 4.74
C VAL A 133 -3.68 -5.25 5.31
N GLU A 134 -3.67 -5.06 6.62
CA GLU A 134 -4.63 -4.21 7.30
C GLU A 134 -3.91 -2.92 7.70
N ILE A 135 -4.50 -1.79 7.34
CA ILE A 135 -3.88 -0.48 7.57
C ILE A 135 -4.75 0.28 8.55
N THR A 136 -4.09 0.84 9.55
CA THR A 136 -4.69 1.73 10.54
C THR A 136 -3.83 2.98 10.68
N TRP A 137 -4.46 4.09 11.06
CA TRP A 137 -3.75 5.30 11.42
C TRP A 137 -4.42 6.01 12.58
N GLN A 138 -3.64 6.86 13.22
CA GLN A 138 -4.11 7.79 14.24
C GLN A 138 -3.44 9.14 14.03
N HIS A 139 -4.23 10.22 14.20
CA HIS A 139 -3.67 11.55 14.28
C HIS A 139 -2.71 11.64 15.47
N VAL A 140 -1.66 12.43 15.33
CA VAL A 140 -0.80 12.80 16.45
C VAL A 140 -0.66 14.30 16.53
N ASP A 141 -0.94 14.82 17.73
CA ASP A 141 -0.63 16.19 18.06
C ASP A 141 0.88 16.40 17.90
N SER A 142 1.24 17.39 17.09
CA SER A 142 2.63 17.81 16.96
C SER A 142 3.10 18.30 18.33
N LYS A 143 4.09 17.62 18.92
CA LYS A 143 4.76 18.06 20.15
C LYS A 143 5.55 19.34 19.94
#